data_AF-A0A6P1D2M7-F1
#
_entry.id   AF-A0A6P1D2M7-F1
#
_cell.length_a   1.000
_cell.length_b   1.000
_cell.length_c   1.000
_cell.angle_alpha   90.00
_cell.angle_beta   90.00
_cell.angle_gamma   90.00
#
_symmetry.space_group_name_H-M   'P 1'
#
loop_
_entity.id
_entity.type
_entity.pdbx_description
1 polymer ?
#
loop_
_entity_poly.entity_id
_entity_poly.type
_entity_poly.pdbx_seq_one_letter_code
_entity_poly.pdbx_strand_id
1 'polypeptide(L)'
;MPATTPGGATKPVPGKPLEVSDSAATALCEMIRPELSNWRVQGPTLGRIGLNAMVHDWALRNGAINAQVLADKPVIDRITLKACADVRQEAIQALELPDLASGLAF
;
A
#
# COMPACT_ATOMS: atom_id res chain seq x y z
N MET A 1 12.63 -9.41 -27.20
CA MET A 1 11.53 -8.92 -26.35
C MET A 1 12.05 -7.71 -25.60
N PRO A 2 11.42 -6.52 -25.64
CA PRO A 2 11.94 -5.38 -24.89
C PRO A 2 11.71 -5.63 -23.40
N ALA A 3 12.78 -5.49 -22.60
CA ALA A 3 12.73 -5.68 -21.16
C ALA A 3 11.94 -4.53 -20.53
N THR A 4 10.83 -4.87 -19.86
CA THR A 4 10.09 -3.92 -19.04
C THR A 4 10.90 -3.65 -17.78
N THR A 5 11.49 -2.46 -17.69
CA THR A 5 12.17 -1.99 -16.48
C THR A 5 11.17 -1.96 -15.32
N PRO A 6 11.50 -2.45 -14.11
CA PRO A 6 10.65 -2.23 -12.94
C PRO A 6 10.57 -0.73 -12.69
N GLY A 7 9.38 -0.16 -12.86
CA GLY A 7 9.10 1.25 -12.56
C GLY A 7 9.17 1.47 -11.06
N GLY A 8 10.37 1.66 -10.52
CA GLY A 8 10.57 2.03 -9.12
C GLY A 8 9.98 3.40 -8.81
N ALA A 9 9.77 3.67 -7.52
CA ALA A 9 9.36 4.99 -7.05
C ALA A 9 10.41 6.05 -7.43
N THR A 10 9.95 7.22 -7.88
CA THR A 10 10.83 8.37 -8.11
C THR A 10 11.34 8.90 -6.78
N LYS A 11 12.59 9.40 -6.78
CA LYS A 11 13.22 9.92 -5.55
C LYS A 11 12.34 10.99 -4.88
N PRO A 12 12.15 10.94 -3.55
CA PRO A 12 11.40 11.97 -2.85
C PRO A 12 12.07 13.32 -2.98
N VAL A 13 11.27 14.34 -3.21
CA VAL A 13 11.67 15.74 -3.08
C VAL A 13 11.10 16.25 -1.75
N PRO A 14 11.90 16.87 -0.87
CA PRO A 14 11.38 17.44 0.38
C PRO A 14 10.20 18.38 0.11
N GLY A 15 9.10 18.16 0.85
CA GLY A 15 7.87 18.95 0.69
C GLY A 15 6.99 18.55 -0.49
N LYS A 16 7.34 17.51 -1.26
CA LYS A 16 6.46 16.92 -2.27
C LYS A 16 5.89 15.58 -1.82
N PRO A 17 4.64 15.25 -2.19
CA PRO A 17 4.10 13.92 -2.02
C PRO A 17 5.00 12.87 -2.67
N LEU A 18 5.13 11.71 -2.04
CA LEU A 18 5.84 10.57 -2.62
C LEU A 18 5.15 10.14 -3.92
N GLU A 19 5.94 10.11 -4.99
CA GLU A 19 5.51 9.63 -6.30
C GLU A 19 5.78 8.14 -6.43
N VAL A 20 4.76 7.41 -6.86
CA VAL A 20 4.76 5.97 -7.02
C VAL A 20 4.26 5.68 -8.43
N SER A 21 4.92 4.76 -9.13
CA SER A 21 4.52 4.36 -10.48
C SER A 21 3.15 3.68 -10.47
N ASP A 22 2.43 3.75 -11.59
CA ASP A 22 1.13 3.06 -11.71
C ASP A 22 1.29 1.53 -11.55
N SER A 23 2.40 0.94 -12.01
CA SER A 23 2.68 -0.48 -11.79
C SER A 23 2.88 -0.83 -10.32
N ALA A 24 3.55 0.04 -9.55
CA ALA A 24 3.74 -0.17 -8.12
C ALA A 24 2.41 -0.02 -7.35
N ALA A 25 1.57 0.93 -7.75
CA ALA A 25 0.23 1.08 -7.21
C ALA A 25 -0.65 -0.16 -7.45
N THR A 26 -0.69 -0.65 -8.69
CA THR A 26 -1.40 -1.89 -9.06
C THR A 26 -0.85 -3.09 -8.28
N ALA A 27 0.47 -3.21 -8.13
CA ALA A 27 1.06 -4.30 -7.36
C ALA A 27 0.58 -4.33 -5.90
N LEU A 28 0.43 -3.17 -5.25
CA LEU A 28 -0.13 -3.12 -3.90
C LEU A 28 -1.59 -3.59 -3.86
N CYS A 29 -2.40 -3.16 -4.82
CA CYS A 29 -3.79 -3.60 -4.95
C CYS A 29 -3.90 -5.12 -5.09
N GLU A 30 -3.05 -5.72 -5.91
CA GLU A 30 -3.00 -7.17 -6.12
C GLU A 30 -2.51 -7.94 -4.89
N MET A 31 -1.69 -7.31 -4.03
CA MET A 31 -1.32 -7.88 -2.73
C MET A 31 -2.48 -7.82 -1.73
N ILE A 32 -3.25 -6.73 -1.70
CA ILE A 32 -4.37 -6.54 -0.76
C ILE A 32 -5.55 -7.45 -1.10
N ARG A 33 -5.92 -7.54 -2.38
CA ARG A 33 -7.12 -8.24 -2.87
C ARG A 33 -7.30 -9.66 -2.29
N PRO A 34 -6.31 -10.57 -2.31
CA PRO A 34 -6.47 -11.92 -1.75
C PRO A 34 -6.64 -11.93 -0.22
N GLU A 35 -6.13 -10.94 0.49
CA GLU A 35 -6.18 -10.87 1.95
C GLU A 35 -7.52 -10.37 2.50
N LEU A 36 -8.37 -9.75 1.68
CA LEU A 36 -9.65 -9.19 2.13
C LEU A 36 -10.55 -10.22 2.81
N SER A 37 -10.62 -11.45 2.28
CA SER A 37 -11.38 -12.54 2.90
C SER A 37 -10.75 -12.95 4.23
N ASN A 38 -9.42 -13.05 4.25
CA ASN A 38 -8.65 -13.43 5.42
C ASN A 38 -8.83 -12.43 6.58
N TRP A 39 -8.76 -11.13 6.30
CA TRP A 39 -8.96 -10.08 7.30
C TRP A 39 -10.37 -10.08 7.90
N ARG A 40 -11.40 -10.39 7.11
CA ARG A 40 -12.77 -10.54 7.63
C ARG A 40 -12.90 -11.75 8.55
N VAL A 41 -12.19 -12.84 8.27
CA VAL A 41 -12.22 -14.07 9.07
C VAL A 41 -11.39 -13.94 10.34
N GLN A 42 -10.16 -13.44 10.24
CA GLN A 42 -9.24 -13.29 11.37
C GLN A 42 -9.55 -12.08 12.25
N GLY A 43 -10.28 -11.10 11.71
CA GLY A 43 -10.64 -9.87 12.40
C GLY A 43 -9.59 -8.76 12.28
N PRO A 44 -9.97 -7.53 12.68
CA PRO A 44 -9.22 -6.31 12.39
C PRO A 44 -7.86 -6.24 13.08
N THR A 45 -7.70 -6.87 14.26
CA THR A 45 -6.41 -6.86 14.98
C THR A 45 -5.31 -7.56 14.18
N LEU A 46 -5.55 -8.79 13.73
CA LEU A 46 -4.57 -9.54 12.91
C LEU A 46 -4.48 -8.95 11.49
N GLY A 47 -5.60 -8.49 10.94
CA GLY A 47 -5.61 -7.84 9.63
C GLY A 47 -4.74 -6.59 9.56
N ARG A 48 -4.74 -5.73 10.60
CA ARG A 48 -3.90 -4.53 10.63
C ARG A 48 -2.40 -4.87 10.69
N ILE A 49 -2.03 -5.92 11.44
CA ILE A 49 -0.65 -6.44 11.44
C ILE A 49 -0.28 -6.93 10.03
N GLY A 50 -1.18 -7.67 9.38
CA GLY A 50 -1.02 -8.15 8.01
C GLY A 50 -0.85 -7.01 7.00
N LEU A 51 -1.69 -5.98 7.06
CA LEU A 51 -1.58 -4.78 6.22
C LEU A 51 -0.21 -4.12 6.40
N ASN A 52 0.23 -3.93 7.64
CA ASN A 52 1.49 -3.27 7.92
C ASN A 52 2.69 -4.07 7.39
N ALA A 53 2.71 -5.39 7.58
CA ALA A 53 3.74 -6.26 7.01
C ALA A 53 3.73 -6.25 5.47
N MET A 54 2.54 -6.24 4.87
CA MET A 54 2.36 -6.17 3.42
C MET A 54 2.91 -4.87 2.83
N VAL A 55 2.61 -3.72 3.45
CA VAL A 55 3.13 -2.42 2.99
C VAL A 55 4.65 -2.34 3.14
N HIS A 56 5.24 -2.95 4.18
CA HIS A 56 6.69 -3.07 4.30
C HIS A 56 7.30 -3.87 3.15
N ASP A 57 6.77 -5.06 2.85
CA ASP A 57 7.24 -5.89 1.73
C ASP A 57 7.07 -5.18 0.38
N TRP A 58 5.92 -4.55 0.16
CA TRP A 58 5.66 -3.74 -1.03
C TRP A 58 6.69 -2.61 -1.16
N ALA A 59 6.95 -1.85 -0.09
CA ALA A 59 7.91 -0.75 -0.11
C ALA A 59 9.35 -1.25 -0.36
N LEU A 60 9.72 -2.41 0.18
CA LEU A 60 11.00 -3.06 -0.10
C LEU A 60 11.17 -3.37 -1.59
N ARG A 61 10.15 -3.97 -2.22
CA ARG A 61 10.17 -4.34 -3.65
C ARG A 61 10.19 -3.14 -4.59
N ASN A 62 9.73 -1.98 -4.13
CA ASN A 62 9.61 -0.76 -4.95
C ASN A 62 10.71 0.27 -4.67
N GLY A 63 11.92 -0.21 -4.39
CA GLY A 63 13.11 0.62 -4.19
C GLY A 63 13.46 0.89 -2.73
N ALA A 64 13.06 -0.03 -1.82
CA ALA A 64 13.30 0.09 -0.38
C ALA A 64 12.77 1.40 0.23
N ILE A 65 11.58 1.81 -0.19
CA ILE A 65 11.01 3.13 0.12
C ILE A 65 10.29 3.22 1.48
N ASN A 66 10.61 2.36 2.45
CA ASN A 66 9.90 2.30 3.74
C ASN A 66 9.94 3.63 4.50
N ALA A 67 11.11 4.27 4.57
CA ALA A 67 11.26 5.56 5.25
C ALA A 67 10.45 6.67 4.57
N GLN A 68 10.31 6.60 3.25
CA GLN A 68 9.56 7.55 2.44
C GLN A 68 8.06 7.36 2.62
N VAL A 69 7.60 6.10 2.67
CA VAL A 69 6.20 5.77 2.99
C VAL A 69 5.88 6.19 4.43
N LEU A 70 6.80 6.03 5.37
CA LEU A 70 6.61 6.53 6.74
C LEU A 70 6.51 8.07 6.76
N ALA A 71 7.30 8.77 5.96
CA ALA A 71 7.25 10.23 5.86
C ALA A 71 5.97 10.75 5.17
N ASP A 72 5.33 9.94 4.31
CA ASP A 72 4.09 10.26 3.60
C ASP A 72 3.14 9.05 3.59
N LYS A 73 2.67 8.64 4.77
CA LYS A 73 1.72 7.51 4.91
C LYS A 73 0.47 7.67 4.03
N PRO A 74 -0.10 8.88 3.82
CA PRO A 74 -1.22 9.07 2.91
C PRO A 74 -0.98 8.63 1.47
N VAL A 75 0.28 8.39 1.04
CA VAL A 75 0.59 7.81 -0.27
C VAL A 75 -0.15 6.50 -0.51
N ILE A 76 -0.30 5.64 0.51
CA ILE A 76 -0.96 4.35 0.39
C ILE A 76 -2.44 4.52 0.01
N ASP A 77 -3.13 5.46 0.66
CA ASP A 77 -4.51 5.78 0.30
C ASP A 77 -4.61 6.44 -1.08
N ARG A 78 -3.73 7.37 -1.43
CA ARG A 78 -3.77 8.04 -2.74
C ARG A 78 -3.60 7.04 -3.89
N ILE A 79 -2.61 6.15 -3.80
CA ILE A 79 -2.31 5.20 -4.88
C ILE A 79 -3.39 4.11 -4.98
N THR A 80 -3.92 3.62 -3.86
CA THR A 80 -4.98 2.60 -3.86
C THR A 80 -6.33 3.17 -4.26
N LEU A 81 -6.64 4.42 -3.89
CA LEU A 81 -7.85 5.10 -4.37
C LEU A 81 -7.82 5.28 -5.89
N LYS A 82 -6.65 5.62 -6.46
CA LYS A 82 -6.48 5.77 -7.91
C LYS A 82 -6.53 4.43 -8.64
N ALA A 83 -5.88 3.39 -8.11
CA ALA A 83 -5.68 2.13 -8.82
C ALA A 83 -6.78 1.08 -8.57
N CYS A 84 -7.35 1.02 -7.36
CA CYS A 84 -8.29 -0.01 -6.93
C CYS A 84 -9.21 0.48 -5.80
N ALA A 85 -10.07 1.47 -6.08
CA ALA A 85 -10.93 2.09 -5.07
C ALA A 85 -11.85 1.09 -4.33
N ASP A 86 -12.30 0.03 -5.02
CA ASP A 86 -13.08 -1.08 -4.48
C ASP A 86 -12.28 -1.86 -3.42
N VAL A 87 -11.08 -2.31 -3.78
CA VAL A 87 -10.17 -3.06 -2.89
C VAL A 87 -9.78 -2.21 -1.68
N ARG A 88 -9.49 -0.92 -1.89
CA ARG A 88 -9.21 0.02 -0.80
C ARG A 88 -10.40 0.10 0.17
N GLN A 89 -11.61 0.27 -0.35
CA GLN A 89 -12.81 0.41 0.48
C GLN A 89 -13.09 -0.87 1.27
N GLU A 90 -12.99 -2.03 0.63
CA GLU A 90 -13.17 -3.32 1.28
C GLU A 90 -12.12 -3.56 2.38
N ALA A 91 -10.87 -3.17 2.15
CA ALA A 91 -9.80 -3.26 3.14
C ALA A 91 -10.09 -2.38 4.36
N ILE A 92 -10.45 -1.11 4.14
CA ILE A 92 -10.81 -0.15 5.21
C ILE A 92 -11.94 -0.70 6.08
N GLN A 93 -12.96 -1.30 5.45
CA GLN A 93 -14.07 -1.92 6.16
C GLN A 93 -13.66 -3.16 6.93
N ALA A 94 -12.92 -4.09 6.31
CA ALA A 94 -12.47 -5.33 6.95
C ALA A 94 -11.52 -5.08 8.13
N LEU A 95 -10.74 -3.99 8.06
CA LEU A 95 -9.76 -3.62 9.07
C LEU A 95 -10.30 -2.63 10.11
N GLU A 96 -11.55 -2.17 9.96
CA GLU A 96 -12.16 -1.12 10.79
C GLU A 96 -11.21 0.08 10.96
N LEU A 97 -10.76 0.64 9.85
CA LEU A 97 -9.89 1.81 9.80
C LEU A 97 -10.65 3.00 9.22
N PRO A 98 -10.25 4.25 9.52
CA PRO A 98 -10.74 5.42 8.79
C PRO A 98 -10.10 5.53 7.39
N ASP A 99 -8.85 5.10 7.25
CA ASP A 99 -8.06 5.04 6.02
C ASP A 99 -6.93 4.01 6.17
N LEU A 100 -6.30 3.57 5.07
CA LEU A 100 -5.25 2.56 5.14
C LEU A 100 -4.00 3.09 5.87
N ALA A 101 -3.66 4.36 5.69
CA ALA A 101 -2.52 5.01 6.33
C ALA A 101 -2.56 4.95 7.87
N SER A 102 -3.76 4.99 8.45
CA SER A 102 -3.99 4.88 9.89
C SER A 102 -3.64 3.50 10.46
N GLY A 103 -3.64 2.45 9.63
CA GLY A 103 -3.25 1.10 10.02
C GLY A 103 -1.75 0.83 9.97
N LEU A 104 -0.94 1.75 9.46
CA LEU A 104 0.50 1.55 9.28
C LEU A 104 1.27 1.98 10.53
N ALA A 105 2.19 1.14 10.98
CA ALA A 105 3.05 1.38 12.14
C ALA A 105 4.45 0.90 11.78
N PHE A 106 5.33 1.81 11.37
CA PHE A 106 6.73 1.51 11.10
C PHE A 106 7.52 1.49 12.40
#